data_AF-A0A7L5CBF5-F1
#
_entry.id   AF-A0A7L5CBF5-F1
#
_cell.length_a   1.000
_cell.length_b   1.000
_cell.length_c   1.000
_cell.angle_alpha   90.00
_cell.angle_beta   90.00
_cell.angle_gamma   90.00
#
_symmetry.space_group_name_H-M   'P 1'
#
loop_
_entity.id
_entity.type
_entity.pdbx_description
1 polymer ?
#
loop_
_entity_poly.entity_id
_entity_poly.type
_entity_poly.pdbx_seq_one_letter_code
_entity_poly.pdbx_strand_id
1 'polypeptide(L)' 'MNDKNIGISEIIEMAWCDKTSFDAIKNITGLSEPQVIKIMRNNLKPSSFRLWRKRVTGRIAKHQKRLNHTNASALV' A
#
# COMPACT_ATOMS: atom_id res chain seq x y z
N MET A 1 0.95 -5.98 -28.80
CA MET A 1 1.78 -5.33 -27.76
C MET A 1 0.96 -4.19 -27.21
N ASN A 2 0.51 -4.29 -25.96
CA ASN A 2 -0.35 -3.26 -25.37
C ASN A 2 0.58 -2.26 -24.69
N ASP A 3 0.96 -1.21 -25.42
CA ASP A 3 1.66 -0.05 -24.88
C ASP A 3 0.70 0.69 -23.94
N LYS A 4 0.42 0.09 -22.78
CA LYS A 4 -0.30 0.77 -21.71
C LYS A 4 0.66 1.79 -21.14
N ASN A 5 0.69 2.97 -21.75
CA ASN A 5 1.19 4.16 -21.10
C ASN A 5 0.26 4.46 -19.92
N ILE A 6 0.57 3.84 -18.78
CA ILE A 6 -0.22 3.99 -17.56
C ILE A 6 -0.07 5.43 -17.09
N GLY A 7 -1.13 6.19 -17.30
CA GLY A 7 -1.20 7.59 -16.93
C GLY A 7 -1.32 7.78 -15.41
N ILE A 8 -1.01 8.99 -14.96
CA ILE A 8 -1.22 9.42 -13.57
C ILE A 8 -2.67 9.18 -13.14
N SER A 9 -3.64 9.43 -14.02
CA SER A 9 -5.06 9.20 -13.77
C SER A 9 -5.37 7.72 -13.45
N GLU A 10 -4.82 6.77 -14.22
CA GLU A 10 -5.01 5.34 -13.97
C GLU A 10 -4.38 4.90 -12.64
N ILE A 11 -3.22 5.46 -12.29
CA ILE A 11 -2.57 5.20 -10.99
C ILE A 11 -3.47 5.70 -9.85
N ILE A 12 -4.08 6.89 -10.00
CA ILE A 12 -5.00 7.45 -9.02
C ILE A 12 -6.26 6.58 -8.91
N GLU A 13 -6.84 6.13 -10.02
CA GLU A 13 -8.00 5.24 -10.03
C GLU A 13 -7.70 3.90 -9.33
N MET A 14 -6.56 3.27 -9.67
CA MET A 14 -6.12 2.03 -9.03
C MET A 14 -5.89 2.21 -7.54
N ALA A 15 -5.25 3.31 -7.12
CA ALA A 15 -4.94 3.61 -5.73
C ALA A 15 -6.17 4.03 -4.91
N TRP A 16 -7.20 4.58 -5.55
CA TRP A 16 -8.45 4.97 -4.90
C TRP A 16 -9.38 3.78 -4.67
N CYS A 17 -9.26 2.73 -5.49
CA CYS A 17 -9.97 1.48 -5.31
C CYS A 17 -9.41 0.72 -4.10
N ASP A 18 -10.15 0.72 -2.99
CA ASP A 18 -9.74 0.08 -1.71
C ASP A 18 -9.49 -1.46 -1.83
N LYS A 19 -9.84 -2.06 -2.97
CA LYS A 19 -9.59 -3.47 -3.29
C LYS A 19 -8.20 -3.74 -3.87
N THR A 20 -7.50 -2.71 -4.36
CA THR A 20 -6.18 -2.86 -4.97
C THR A 20 -5.09 -2.69 -3.92
N SER A 21 -4.27 -3.72 -3.73
CA SER A 21 -3.10 -3.61 -2.85
C SER A 21 -1.97 -2.84 -3.56
N PHE A 22 -1.12 -2.14 -2.80
CA PHE A 22 0.05 -1.46 -3.39
C PHE A 22 0.97 -2.42 -4.15
N ASP A 23 1.03 -3.69 -3.74
CA ASP A 23 1.80 -4.71 -4.45
C ASP A 23 1.24 -5.01 -5.85
N ALA A 24 -0.09 -5.05 -6.00
CA ALA A 24 -0.73 -5.20 -7.30
C ALA A 24 -0.48 -3.97 -8.19
N ILE A 25 -0.55 -2.76 -7.62
CA ILE A 25 -0.20 -1.53 -8.33
C ILE A 25 1.26 -1.58 -8.78
N LYS A 26 2.17 -2.03 -7.92
CA LYS A 26 3.59 -2.20 -8.26
C LYS A 26 3.79 -3.22 -9.38
N ASN A 27 3.05 -4.32 -9.38
CA ASN A 27 3.15 -5.33 -10.43
C ASN A 27 2.68 -4.81 -11.80
N ILE A 28 1.65 -3.96 -11.82
CA ILE A 28 1.09 -3.39 -13.06
C ILE A 28 1.91 -2.19 -13.55
N THR A 29 2.32 -1.31 -12.64
CA THR A 29 2.89 0.01 -12.97
C THR A 29 4.39 0.10 -12.73
N GLY A 30 4.98 -0.86 -12.03
CA GLY A 30 6.36 -0.79 -11.52
C GLY A 30 6.55 0.14 -10.32
N LEU A 31 5.52 0.87 -9.88
CA LEU A 31 5.63 1.88 -8.84
C LEU A 31 5.51 1.30 -7.43
N SER A 32 6.48 1.62 -6.59
CA SER A 32 6.45 1.31 -5.17
C SER A 32 5.39 2.12 -4.40
N GLU A 33 4.95 1.63 -3.25
CA GLU A 33 4.00 2.33 -2.38
C GLU A 33 4.39 3.80 -2.12
N PRO A 34 5.65 4.15 -1.76
CA PRO A 34 6.04 5.55 -1.58
C PRO A 34 5.87 6.42 -2.83
N GLN A 35 6.11 5.85 -4.02
CA GLN A 35 5.94 6.56 -5.29
C GLN A 35 4.46 6.83 -5.56
N VAL A 36 3.59 5.83 -5.35
CA VAL A 36 2.13 6.00 -5.48
C VAL A 36 1.62 7.05 -4.48
N ILE A 37 2.07 7.01 -3.22
CA ILE A 37 1.71 8.01 -2.21
C ILE A 37 2.14 9.41 -2.66
N LYS A 38 3.34 9.57 -3.24
CA LYS A 38 3.84 10.85 -3.75
C LYS A 38 2.97 11.37 -4.90
N ILE A 39 2.59 10.49 -5.83
CA ILE A 39 1.69 10.83 -6.94
C ILE A 39 0.33 11.28 -6.40
N MET A 40 -0.26 10.52 -5.48
CA MET A 40 -1.54 10.85 -4.85
C MET A 40 -1.48 12.19 -4.11
N ARG A 41 -0.38 12.47 -3.40
CA ARG A 41 -0.19 13.73 -2.67
C ARG A 41 -0.07 14.94 -3.60
N ASN A 42 0.58 14.78 -4.75
CA ASN A 42 0.79 15.88 -5.70
C ASN A 42 -0.45 16.17 -6.56
N ASN A 43 -1.30 15.16 -6.80
CA ASN A 43 -2.44 15.29 -7.72
C ASN A 43 -3.80 15.48 -7.02
N LEU A 44 -3.93 15.11 -5.74
CA LEU A 44 -5.17 15.27 -5.00
C LEU A 44 -5.17 16.52 -4.13
N LYS A 45 -6.37 17.06 -3.88
CA LYS A 45 -6.56 18.09 -2.85
C LYS A 45 -6.15 17.55 -1.48
N PRO A 46 -5.58 18.38 -0.58
CA PRO A 46 -5.15 17.93 0.75
C PRO A 46 -6.24 17.24 1.58
N SER A 47 -7.49 17.69 1.46
CA SER A 47 -8.65 17.05 2.12
C SER A 47 -8.90 15.63 1.61
N SER A 48 -8.93 15.44 0.28
CA SER A 48 -9.11 14.13 -0.37
C SER A 48 -7.96 13.18 -0.05
N PHE A 49 -6.72 13.67 -0.07
CA PHE A 49 -5.55 12.88 0.29
C PHE A 49 -5.61 12.39 1.73
N ARG A 50 -5.99 13.26 2.69
CA ARG A 50 -6.17 12.85 4.10
C ARG A 50 -7.24 11.77 4.26
N LEU A 51 -8.37 11.89 3.54
CA LEU A 51 -9.44 10.89 3.60
C LEU A 51 -8.97 9.54 3.02
N TRP A 52 -8.31 9.55 1.87
CA TRP A 52 -7.70 8.36 1.30
C TRP A 52 -6.69 7.74 2.26
N ARG A 53 -5.82 8.55 2.88
CA ARG A 53 -4.78 8.03 3.76
C ARG A 53 -5.35 7.43 5.05
N LYS A 54 -6.47 7.94 5.56
CA LYS A 54 -7.22 7.29 6.65
C LYS A 54 -7.71 5.89 6.24
N ARG A 55 -8.25 5.74 5.02
CA ARG A 55 -8.73 4.45 4.51
C ARG A 55 -7.61 3.43 4.33
N VAL A 56 -6.53 3.82 3.64
CA VAL A 56 -5.46 2.88 3.28
C VAL A 56 -4.47 2.59 4.42
N THR A 57 -4.28 3.50 5.38
CA THR A 57 -3.44 3.25 6.57
C THR A 57 -4.15 2.39 7.63
N GLY A 58 -5.49 2.40 7.65
CA GLY A 58 -6.29 1.63 8.61
C GLY A 58 -6.11 0.11 8.53
N ARG A 59 -5.51 -0.40 7.45
CA ARG A 59 -4.99 -1.77 7.36
C ARG A 59 -3.65 -1.88 8.07
N ILE A 60 -3.63 -1.63 9.38
CA ILE A 60 -2.48 -2.01 10.20
C ILE A 60 -2.33 -3.53 10.06
N ALA A 61 -1.16 -3.94 9.56
CA ALA A 61 -0.79 -5.33 9.39
C ALA A 61 -1.16 -6.13 10.66
N LYS A 62 -2.11 -7.08 10.54
CA LYS A 62 -2.49 -8.02 11.61
C LYS A 62 -1.33 -8.93 12.07
N HIS A 63 -0.15 -8.82 11.46
CA HIS A 63 1.01 -9.63 11.79
C HIS A 63 2.11 -8.78 12.43
N GLN A 64 2.01 -8.64 13.75
CA GLN A 64 3.18 -8.72 14.63
C GLN A 64 2.88 -9.80 15.67
N LYS A 65 2.66 -11.03 15.19
CA LYS A 65 2.68 -12.23 16.04
C LYS A 65 4.16 -12.46 16.38
N ARG A 66 4.65 -11.81 17.44
CA ARG A 66 5.98 -12.08 17.99
C ARG A 66 5.98 -13.51 18.50
N LEU A 67 6.72 -14.37 17.79
CA LEU A 67 7.18 -15.66 18.28
C LEU A 67 8.15 -15.40 19.44
N ASN A 68 7.64 -15.41 20.67
CA ASN A 68 8.49 -15.64 21.84
C ASN A 68 8.62 -17.16 22.03
N HIS A 69 9.45 -17.82 21.21
CA HIS A 69 10.00 -19.12 21.58
C HIS A 69 11.24 -18.84 22.45
N THR A 70 11.02 -18.61 23.73
CA THR A 70 12.09 -18.59 24.71
C THR A 70 12.23 -20.02 25.24
N ASN A 71 13.43 -20.57 25.09
CA ASN A 71 13.82 -21.93 25.44
C ASN A 71 13.53 -22.25 26.91
N ALA A 72 12.99 -23.44 27.17
CA ALA A 72 13.04 -24.08 28.48
C ALA A 72 13.66 -25.48 28.35
N SER A 73 14.96 -25.50 28.05
CA SER A 73 15.83 -26.60 28.46
C SER A 73 15.98 -26.50 29.98
N ALA A 74 15.16 -27.24 30.72
CA ALA A 74 15.34 -27.46 32.16
C ALA A 74 14.78 -28.84 32.52
N LEU A 75 15.56 -29.88 32.18
CA LEU A 75 15.54 -31.15 32.88
C LEU A 75 16.40 -30.96 34.14
N VAL A 76 15.73 -30.96 35.30
CA VAL A 76 16.31 -31.37 36.59
C VAL A 76 15.33 -32.36 37.20
#